data_AF-A0A3D3JXP3-F1
#
_entry.id   AF-A0A3D3JXP3-F1
#
_cell.length_a   1.000
_cell.length_b   1.000
_cell.length_c   1.000
_cell.angle_alpha   90.00
_cell.angle_beta   90.00
_cell.angle_gamma   90.00
#
_symmetry.space_group_name_H-M   'P 1'
#
loop_
_entity.id
_entity.type
_entity.pdbx_description
1 polymer ?
#
loop_
_entity_poly.entity_id
_entity_poly.type
_entity_poly.pdbx_seq_one_letter_code
_entity_poly.pdbx_strand_id
1 'polypeptide(L)'
;MKLGAKYGIDVAPFFIVEDSDEKTVFTSIAKFLKQTFPDAKRPSRKAAGAVDTQAALDELQGQTPQEIVNWALSRYGNGCGFAFSGAEDVALIDMAVKSGHAFAVFCLDTGRLHPETYHFIERVRDHYGIEIS
;
A
#
# COMPACT_ATOMS: atom_id res chain seq x y z
N MET A 1 22.79 8.66 -10.96
CA MET A 1 21.54 9.26 -11.48
C MET A 1 21.88 10.35 -12.50
N LYS A 2 21.70 10.10 -13.81
CA LYS A 2 22.05 11.09 -14.86
C LYS A 2 21.18 12.35 -14.82
N LEU A 3 19.90 12.21 -14.44
CA LEU A 3 18.96 13.33 -14.36
C LEU A 3 19.24 14.25 -13.18
N GLY A 4 19.44 13.71 -11.96
CA GLY A 4 19.79 14.53 -10.79
C GLY A 4 21.09 15.31 -10.99
N ALA A 5 22.12 14.65 -11.53
CA ALA A 5 23.39 15.29 -11.86
C ALA A 5 23.26 16.46 -12.86
N LYS A 6 22.33 16.37 -13.83
CA LYS A 6 22.04 17.46 -14.79
C LYS A 6 21.53 18.74 -14.10
N TYR A 7 20.89 18.61 -12.95
CA TYR A 7 20.31 19.71 -12.18
C TYR A 7 21.08 20.00 -10.88
N GLY A 8 22.28 19.45 -10.70
CA GLY A 8 23.10 19.65 -9.50
C GLY A 8 22.50 19.02 -8.22
N ILE A 9 21.66 17.99 -8.38
CA ILE A 9 20.98 17.31 -7.27
C ILE A 9 21.71 16.00 -6.94
N ASP A 10 22.13 15.87 -5.69
CA ASP A 10 22.78 14.68 -5.12
C ASP A 10 21.83 13.81 -4.27
N VAL A 11 20.68 14.36 -3.86
CA VAL A 11 19.68 13.70 -3.01
C VAL A 11 18.38 13.35 -3.75
N ALA A 12 17.85 12.15 -3.51
CA ALA A 12 16.54 11.70 -4.01
C ALA A 12 15.56 11.45 -2.84
N PRO A 13 14.23 11.50 -3.07
CA PRO A 13 13.56 11.85 -4.33
C PRO A 13 13.59 13.36 -4.63
N PHE A 14 13.60 13.72 -5.91
CA PHE A 14 13.40 15.08 -6.39
C PHE A 14 12.39 15.09 -7.53
N PHE A 15 11.72 16.22 -7.74
CA PHE A 15 10.73 16.43 -8.79
C PHE A 15 11.20 17.57 -9.69
N ILE A 16 11.01 17.41 -10.99
CA ILE A 16 11.20 18.48 -11.97
C ILE A 16 9.83 18.75 -12.56
N VAL A 17 9.33 19.97 -12.35
CA VAL A 17 8.05 20.44 -12.88
C VAL A 17 8.37 21.41 -14.01
N GLU A 18 7.82 21.15 -15.19
CA GLU A 18 7.93 22.03 -16.35
C GLU A 18 6.56 22.67 -16.58
N ASP A 19 6.47 24.00 -16.43
CA ASP A 19 5.28 24.77 -16.77
C ASP A 19 5.65 25.76 -17.88
N SER A 20 5.04 25.56 -19.06
CA SER A 20 5.19 26.37 -20.26
C SER A 20 6.65 26.50 -20.74
N ASP A 21 7.46 27.33 -20.10
CA ASP A 21 8.89 27.55 -20.39
C ASP A 21 9.80 27.54 -19.13
N GLU A 22 9.24 27.38 -17.93
CA GLU A 22 9.99 27.40 -16.67
C GLU A 22 10.12 25.99 -16.07
N LYS A 23 11.36 25.61 -15.70
CA LYS A 23 11.64 24.34 -15.04
C LYS A 23 11.96 24.57 -13.57
N THR A 24 11.11 24.09 -12.69
CA THR A 24 11.32 24.17 -11.23
C THR A 24 11.73 22.81 -10.68
N VAL A 25 12.79 22.78 -9.88
CA VAL A 25 13.28 21.59 -9.18
C VAL A 25 12.82 21.62 -7.72
N PHE A 26 12.19 20.53 -7.28
CA PHE A 26 11.80 20.33 -5.89
C PHE A 26 12.57 19.15 -5.29
N THR A 27 13.35 19.39 -4.24
CA THR A 27 14.02 18.34 -3.45
C THR A 27 13.23 17.94 -2.21
N SER A 28 12.04 18.52 -2.01
CA SER A 28 11.14 18.25 -0.90
C SER A 28 9.72 18.01 -1.42
N ILE A 29 9.17 16.84 -1.07
CA ILE A 29 7.81 16.48 -1.47
C ILE A 29 6.76 17.40 -0.84
N ALA A 30 7.00 17.88 0.38
CA ALA A 30 6.11 18.82 1.05
C ALA A 30 6.04 20.17 0.32
N LYS A 31 7.19 20.68 -0.14
CA LYS A 31 7.27 21.92 -0.92
C LYS A 31 6.60 21.77 -2.28
N PHE A 32 6.86 20.65 -2.95
CA PHE A 32 6.22 20.31 -4.23
C PHE A 32 4.70 20.28 -4.10
N LEU A 33 4.15 19.53 -3.14
CA LEU A 33 2.71 19.40 -2.93
C LEU A 33 2.05 20.75 -2.63
N LYS A 34 2.64 21.57 -1.75
CA LYS A 34 2.06 22.87 -1.37
C LYS A 34 1.99 23.86 -2.55
N GLN A 35 3.01 23.87 -3.40
CA GLN A 35 3.08 24.80 -4.54
C GLN A 35 2.27 24.33 -5.74
N THR A 36 2.28 23.03 -6.00
CA THR A 36 1.62 22.44 -7.19
C THR A 36 0.14 22.14 -6.92
N PHE A 37 -0.21 21.80 -5.67
CA PHE A 37 -1.57 21.44 -5.28
C PHE A 37 -1.97 22.14 -3.98
N PRO A 38 -2.09 23.49 -3.99
CA PRO A 38 -2.38 24.27 -2.78
C PRO A 38 -3.72 23.89 -2.13
N ASP A 39 -4.70 23.46 -2.94
CA ASP A 39 -6.03 23.04 -2.50
C ASP A 39 -6.18 21.52 -2.36
N ALA A 40 -5.08 20.76 -2.39
CA ALA A 40 -5.14 19.32 -2.18
C ALA A 40 -5.73 19.02 -0.80
N LYS A 41 -7.00 18.60 -0.77
CA LYS A 41 -7.63 18.04 0.42
C LYS A 41 -6.89 16.76 0.76
N ARG A 42 -6.12 16.78 1.84
CA ARG A 42 -5.65 15.53 2.45
C ARG A 42 -6.87 14.65 2.71
N PRO A 43 -6.91 13.40 2.22
CA PRO A 43 -7.99 12.50 2.58
C PRO A 43 -8.06 12.47 4.11
N SER A 44 -9.23 12.83 4.64
CA SER A 44 -9.47 12.80 6.06
C SER A 44 -9.46 11.34 6.49
N ARG A 45 -8.30 10.83 6.90
CA ARG A 45 -8.24 9.54 7.56
C ARG A 45 -8.99 9.73 8.88
N LYS A 46 -10.20 9.20 8.99
CA LYS A 46 -10.80 8.96 10.31
C LYS A 46 -9.75 8.12 11.03
N ALA A 47 -9.09 8.69 12.03
CA ALA A 47 -8.15 7.93 12.84
C ALA A 47 -8.97 6.79 13.42
N ALA A 48 -8.76 5.57 12.91
CA ALA A 48 -9.11 4.39 13.68
C ALA A 48 -8.45 4.61 15.03
N GLY A 49 -9.24 4.57 16.11
CA GLY A 49 -8.79 4.96 17.45
C GLY A 49 -7.44 4.34 17.74
N ALA A 50 -6.56 5.09 18.42
CA ALA A 50 -5.19 4.65 18.69
C ALA A 50 -5.20 3.22 19.24
N VAL A 51 -4.62 2.30 18.48
CA VAL A 51 -4.47 0.91 18.90
C VAL A 51 -3.30 0.88 19.85
N ASP A 52 -3.50 0.36 21.05
CA ASP A 52 -2.39 0.05 21.94
C ASP A 52 -1.62 -1.14 21.34
N THR A 53 -0.47 -0.84 20.76
CA THR A 53 0.36 -1.83 20.08
C THR A 53 0.98 -2.81 21.06
N GLN A 54 1.23 -2.41 22.31
CA GLN A 54 1.81 -3.30 23.30
C GLN A 54 0.77 -4.33 23.76
N ALA A 55 -0.43 -3.86 24.09
CA ALA A 55 -1.52 -4.76 24.44
C ALA A 55 -1.84 -5.76 23.31
N ALA A 56 -1.83 -5.31 22.05
CA ALA A 56 -2.03 -6.19 20.90
C ALA A 56 -0.89 -7.21 20.74
N LEU A 57 0.36 -6.83 20.99
CA LEU A 57 1.49 -7.77 20.95
C LEU A 57 1.33 -8.84 22.03
N ASP A 58 1.01 -8.43 23.25
CA ASP A 58 0.84 -9.33 24.40
C ASP A 58 -0.32 -10.32 24.16
N GLU A 59 -1.41 -9.87 23.53
CA GLU A 59 -2.56 -10.72 23.17
C GLU A 59 -2.23 -11.73 22.07
N LEU A 60 -1.51 -11.30 21.03
CA LEU A 60 -1.30 -12.08 19.81
C LEU A 60 -0.04 -12.97 19.87
N GLN A 61 0.83 -12.76 20.85
CA GLN A 61 2.05 -13.53 20.98
C GLN A 61 1.76 -15.02 21.15
N GLY A 62 2.32 -15.84 20.25
CA GLY A 62 2.17 -17.30 20.27
C GLY A 62 0.90 -17.82 19.60
N GLN A 63 0.01 -16.93 19.10
CA GLN A 63 -1.12 -17.34 18.28
C GLN A 63 -0.67 -17.81 16.90
N THR A 64 -1.50 -18.63 16.27
CA THR A 64 -1.31 -19.08 14.89
C THR A 64 -1.55 -17.94 13.90
N PRO A 65 -0.97 -18.00 12.68
CA PRO A 65 -1.24 -17.00 11.64
C PRO A 65 -2.73 -16.79 11.35
N GLN A 66 -3.53 -17.85 11.36
CA GLN A 66 -4.96 -17.81 11.13
C GLN A 66 -5.69 -17.02 12.23
N GLU A 67 -5.32 -17.22 13.49
CA GLU A 67 -5.90 -16.51 14.63
C GLU A 67 -5.54 -15.02 14.58
N ILE A 68 -4.30 -14.68 14.23
CA ILE A 68 -3.86 -13.29 14.05
C ILE A 68 -4.62 -12.60 12.91
N VAL A 69 -4.77 -13.27 11.77
CA VAL A 69 -5.57 -12.76 10.64
C VAL A 69 -7.02 -12.55 11.06
N ASN A 70 -7.61 -13.51 11.76
CA ASN A 70 -8.99 -13.41 12.25
C ASN A 70 -9.16 -12.26 13.26
N TRP A 71 -8.20 -12.06 14.16
CA TRP A 71 -8.18 -10.93 15.09
C TRP A 71 -8.15 -9.60 14.34
N ALA A 72 -7.27 -9.45 13.34
CA ALA A 72 -7.16 -8.22 12.57
C ALA A 72 -8.45 -7.94 11.79
N LEU A 73 -9.01 -8.95 11.13
CA LEU A 73 -10.21 -8.82 10.32
C LEU A 73 -11.47 -8.58 11.14
N SER A 74 -11.64 -9.24 12.28
CA SER A 74 -12.77 -8.99 13.19
C SER A 74 -12.76 -7.56 13.74
N ARG A 75 -11.58 -6.97 13.93
CA ARG A 75 -11.40 -5.62 14.47
C ARG A 75 -11.53 -4.51 13.43
N TYR A 76 -10.95 -4.71 12.26
CA TYR A 76 -10.80 -3.65 11.25
C TYR A 76 -11.65 -3.86 9.99
N GLY A 77 -12.10 -5.10 9.71
CA GLY A 77 -12.83 -5.46 8.50
C GLY A 77 -12.15 -4.95 7.23
N ASN A 78 -12.91 -4.29 6.35
CA ASN A 78 -12.39 -3.63 5.13
C ASN A 78 -11.37 -2.51 5.40
N GLY A 79 -11.22 -2.04 6.65
CA GLY A 79 -10.14 -1.14 7.04
C GLY A 79 -8.77 -1.83 7.13
N CYS A 80 -8.73 -3.17 7.11
CA CYS A 80 -7.51 -3.96 7.01
C CYS A 80 -7.24 -4.30 5.53
N GLY A 81 -6.20 -3.68 4.97
CA GLY A 81 -5.73 -3.98 3.62
C GLY A 81 -4.59 -4.98 3.64
N PHE A 82 -4.75 -6.10 2.94
CA PHE A 82 -3.70 -7.06 2.67
C PHE A 82 -2.91 -6.61 1.44
N ALA A 83 -1.60 -6.38 1.62
CA ALA A 83 -0.70 -6.18 0.50
C ALA A 83 -0.37 -7.55 -0.10
N PHE A 84 -0.73 -7.75 -1.38
CA PHE A 84 -0.48 -8.99 -2.10
C PHE A 84 0.49 -8.75 -3.26
N SER A 85 1.63 -9.42 -3.22
CA SER A 85 2.73 -9.29 -4.19
C SER A 85 2.58 -10.19 -5.41
N GLY A 86 1.61 -11.11 -5.41
CA GLY A 86 1.48 -12.13 -6.45
C GLY A 86 2.45 -13.29 -6.27
N ALA A 87 2.77 -13.66 -5.02
CA ALA A 87 3.70 -14.75 -4.70
C ALA A 87 3.17 -15.63 -3.54
N GLU A 88 4.04 -16.06 -2.62
CA GLU A 88 3.70 -16.94 -1.50
C GLU A 88 2.75 -16.32 -0.47
N ASP A 89 2.69 -14.98 -0.43
CA ASP A 89 1.77 -14.22 0.40
C ASP A 89 0.29 -14.40 0.02
N VAL A 90 0.00 -15.14 -1.06
CA VAL A 90 -1.32 -15.72 -1.35
C VAL A 90 -1.86 -16.54 -0.17
N ALA A 91 -0.99 -17.11 0.67
CA ALA A 91 -1.39 -17.82 1.88
C ALA A 91 -2.19 -16.92 2.83
N LEU A 92 -1.87 -15.62 2.92
CA LEU A 92 -2.64 -14.67 3.73
C LEU A 92 -4.01 -14.39 3.13
N ILE A 93 -4.11 -14.39 1.80
CA ILE A 93 -5.39 -14.25 1.10
C ILE A 93 -6.28 -15.48 1.36
N ASP A 94 -5.71 -16.68 1.29
CA ASP A 94 -6.42 -17.92 1.62
C ASP A 94 -6.95 -17.91 3.07
N MET A 95 -6.12 -17.48 4.02
CA MET A 95 -6.52 -17.33 5.43
C MET A 95 -7.63 -16.27 5.60
N ALA A 96 -7.52 -15.13 4.92
CA ALA A 96 -8.51 -14.06 4.98
C ALA A 96 -9.87 -14.51 4.42
N VAL A 97 -9.89 -15.20 3.27
CA VAL A 97 -11.11 -15.76 2.69
C VAL A 97 -11.76 -16.78 3.62
N LYS A 98 -10.96 -17.69 4.19
CA LYS A 98 -11.46 -18.73 5.11
C LYS A 98 -11.95 -18.17 6.44
N SER A 99 -11.52 -16.98 6.85
CA SER A 99 -12.04 -16.32 8.06
C SER A 99 -13.52 -15.93 7.95
N GLY A 100 -14.03 -15.75 6.72
CA GLY A 100 -15.41 -15.29 6.47
C GLY A 100 -15.67 -13.82 6.82
N HIS A 101 -14.66 -13.07 7.26
CA HIS A 101 -14.76 -11.63 7.49
C HIS A 101 -14.61 -10.85 6.18
N ALA A 102 -15.15 -9.63 6.15
CA ALA A 102 -14.90 -8.69 5.06
C ALA A 102 -13.47 -8.14 5.14
N PHE A 103 -12.78 -8.07 4.02
CA PHE A 103 -11.39 -7.59 3.93
C PHE A 103 -11.12 -6.88 2.61
N ALA A 104 -10.03 -6.11 2.56
CA ALA A 104 -9.52 -5.50 1.34
C ALA A 104 -8.16 -6.11 0.98
N VAL A 105 -7.87 -6.24 -0.32
CA VAL A 105 -6.58 -6.68 -0.84
C VAL A 105 -6.13 -5.75 -1.96
N PHE A 106 -4.85 -5.44 -2.01
CA PHE A 106 -4.28 -4.59 -3.05
C PHE A 106 -2.92 -5.11 -3.52
N CYS A 107 -2.56 -4.81 -4.76
CA CYS A 107 -1.26 -5.12 -5.34
C CYS A 107 -0.51 -3.83 -5.67
N LEU A 108 0.81 -3.83 -5.46
CA LEU A 108 1.68 -2.75 -5.92
C LEU A 108 2.21 -3.08 -7.32
N ASP A 109 1.48 -2.65 -8.34
CA ASP A 109 1.94 -2.80 -9.72
C ASP A 109 3.05 -1.78 -10.03
N THR A 110 4.26 -2.29 -10.21
CA THR A 110 5.44 -1.48 -10.58
C THR A 110 5.52 -1.15 -12.07
N GLY A 111 4.64 -1.73 -12.88
CA GLY A 111 4.68 -1.70 -14.35
C GLY A 111 5.79 -2.60 -14.94
N ARG A 112 6.44 -3.44 -14.12
CA ARG A 112 7.52 -4.35 -14.53
C ARG A 112 7.45 -5.71 -13.85
N LEU A 113 6.26 -6.14 -13.40
CA LEU A 113 6.10 -7.48 -12.87
C LEU A 113 6.29 -8.52 -13.99
N HIS A 114 6.61 -9.76 -13.61
CA HIS A 114 6.67 -10.84 -14.59
C HIS A 114 5.26 -11.08 -15.16
N PRO A 115 5.10 -11.42 -16.45
CA PRO A 115 3.81 -11.79 -17.02
C PRO A 115 3.08 -12.87 -16.21
N GLU A 116 3.83 -13.84 -15.68
CA GLU A 116 3.33 -14.90 -14.81
C GLU A 116 2.74 -14.35 -13.51
N THR A 117 3.30 -13.28 -12.95
CA THR A 117 2.76 -12.62 -11.75
C THR A 117 1.41 -11.98 -12.05
N TYR A 118 1.25 -11.29 -13.19
CA TYR A 118 -0.05 -10.76 -13.60
C TYR A 118 -1.09 -11.89 -13.77
N HIS A 119 -0.72 -12.95 -14.48
CA HIS A 119 -1.62 -14.11 -14.65
C HIS A 119 -1.99 -14.78 -13.32
N PHE A 120 -1.04 -14.84 -12.38
CA PHE A 120 -1.31 -15.41 -11.07
C PHE A 120 -2.24 -14.52 -10.23
N ILE A 121 -2.07 -13.19 -10.27
CA ILE A 121 -2.98 -12.25 -9.62
C ILE A 121 -4.40 -12.41 -10.17
N GLU A 122 -4.58 -12.48 -11.49
CA GLU A 122 -5.89 -12.74 -12.11
C GLU A 122 -6.47 -14.10 -11.67
N ARG A 123 -5.64 -15.14 -11.66
CA ARG A 123 -6.08 -16.47 -11.20
C ARG A 123 -6.53 -16.45 -9.74
N VAL A 124 -5.85 -15.73 -8.86
CA VAL A 124 -6.25 -15.58 -7.45
C VAL A 124 -7.56 -14.80 -7.34
N ARG A 125 -7.72 -13.73 -8.13
CA ARG A 125 -8.96 -12.96 -8.23
C ARG A 125 -10.15 -13.86 -8.56
N ASP A 126 -10.02 -14.63 -9.64
CA ASP A 126 -11.07 -15.54 -10.13
C ASP A 126 -11.32 -16.71 -9.16
N HIS A 127 -10.26 -17.29 -8.60
CA HIS A 127 -10.37 -18.46 -7.73
C HIS A 127 -11.15 -18.17 -6.45
N TYR A 128 -10.92 -17.01 -5.85
CA TYR A 128 -11.58 -16.62 -4.61
C TYR A 128 -12.80 -15.70 -4.81
N GLY A 129 -13.02 -15.17 -6.02
CA GLY A 129 -14.12 -14.24 -6.31
C GLY A 129 -14.01 -12.93 -5.53
N ILE A 130 -12.77 -12.42 -5.38
CA ILE A 130 -12.46 -11.20 -4.62
C ILE A 130 -12.00 -10.10 -5.56
N GLU A 131 -12.18 -8.84 -5.18
CA GLU A 131 -11.58 -7.71 -5.90
C GLU A 131 -10.16 -7.46 -5.41
N ILE A 132 -9.21 -7.32 -6.33
CA ILE A 132 -7.82 -6.93 -6.04
C ILE A 132 -7.57 -5.59 -6.73
N SER A 133 -7.32 -4.55 -5.92
CA SER A 133 -7.09 -3.17 -6.37
C SER A 133 -5.62 -2.82 -6.60
#